data_AF-A0A388M7I5-F1
#
_entry.id   AF-A0A388M7I5-F1
#
_cell.length_a   1.000
_cell.length_b   1.000
_cell.length_c   1.000
_cell.angle_alpha   90.00
_cell.angle_beta   90.00
_cell.angle_gamma   90.00
#
_symmetry.space_group_name_H-M   'P 1'
#
loop_
_entity.id
_entity.type
_entity.pdbx_description
1 polymer ?
#
loop_
_entity_poly.entity_id
_entity_poly.type
_entity_poly.pdbx_seq_one_letter_code
_entity_poly.pdbx_strand_id
1 'polypeptide(L)'
;MEEGEERPNSREGARSPPPVPPEHQQDYWADEDRIRSLLTLCYDDGVFPTDLDPGEMTVRGREASFTLNTSLDEIKVKWLKERTVSVIFKENARFLPKKIKDDTIRAYEDGWILGSTTFPTETRRGRVKVEGPNPVLYVAKSREVAAYMIDEGGADITVRNETYKILFKPWMTRAEFRELRRLEDDRTFWVIAVQIPLDDMSFIYAQIEKAIDTILLAHPPDVDPARPTLVNAKFDVDPDARGNMKDKL
;
A
#
# COMPACT_ATOMS: atom_id res chain seq x y z
N MET A 1 30.46 74.18 -14.72
CA MET A 1 30.10 74.35 -13.29
C MET A 1 28.69 73.80 -13.18
N GLU A 2 28.63 72.51 -12.85
CA GLU A 2 28.16 71.99 -11.53
C GLU A 2 26.63 71.85 -11.59
N GLU A 3 25.94 70.78 -11.24
CA GLU A 3 26.15 69.48 -10.58
C GLU A 3 24.95 68.58 -11.00
N GLY A 4 25.05 67.24 -11.07
CA GLY A 4 24.63 66.32 -9.98
C GLY A 4 23.11 66.06 -10.01
N GLU A 5 22.65 64.88 -10.47
CA GLU A 5 22.05 63.79 -9.64
C GLU A 5 20.56 64.09 -9.27
N GLU A 6 19.53 63.23 -9.33
CA GLU A 6 19.36 61.79 -9.11
C GLU A 6 18.11 61.29 -9.86
N ARG A 7 18.07 59.99 -10.21
CA ARG A 7 16.84 59.27 -10.60
C ARG A 7 16.21 58.65 -9.35
N PRO A 8 14.91 58.81 -9.05
CA PRO A 8 14.28 57.99 -8.03
C PRO A 8 13.83 56.66 -8.66
N ASN A 9 14.57 55.62 -8.32
CA ASN A 9 14.16 54.23 -8.43
C ASN A 9 13.36 53.89 -7.15
N SER A 10 12.03 53.91 -7.23
CA SER A 10 11.17 53.36 -6.17
C SER A 10 10.31 52.25 -6.75
N ARG A 11 10.90 51.04 -6.75
CA ARG A 11 10.15 49.79 -6.71
C ARG A 11 9.37 49.76 -5.39
N GLU A 12 8.13 50.20 -5.42
CA GLU A 12 7.18 49.89 -4.36
C GLU A 12 6.97 48.38 -4.36
N GLY A 13 7.52 47.74 -3.33
CA GLY A 13 7.34 46.33 -3.07
C GLY A 13 5.85 46.02 -2.95
N ALA A 14 5.35 45.23 -3.90
CA ALA A 14 4.09 44.51 -3.76
C ALA A 14 4.21 43.62 -2.52
N ARG A 15 3.71 44.13 -1.38
CA ARG A 15 3.54 43.33 -0.17
C ARG A 15 2.55 42.23 -0.53
N SER A 16 3.02 40.98 -0.51
CA SER A 16 2.14 39.82 -0.56
C SER A 16 1.02 39.99 0.46
N PRO A 17 -0.24 39.66 0.12
CA PRO A 17 -1.31 39.62 1.11
C PRO A 17 -0.87 38.69 2.26
N PRO A 18 -1.19 39.03 3.52
CA PRO A 18 -0.95 38.13 4.63
C PRO A 18 -1.66 36.78 4.37
N PRO A 19 -1.10 35.66 4.87
CA PRO A 19 -1.75 34.36 4.77
C PRO A 19 -3.16 34.47 5.35
N VAL A 20 -4.17 34.11 4.56
CA VAL A 20 -5.53 33.90 5.05
C VAL A 20 -5.43 32.90 6.21
N PRO A 21 -5.98 33.19 7.40
CA PRO A 21 -6.02 32.21 8.48
C PRO A 21 -6.68 30.94 7.95
N PRO A 22 -6.25 29.73 8.35
CA PRO A 22 -6.93 28.51 7.92
C PRO A 22 -8.40 28.66 8.30
N GLU A 23 -9.26 28.75 7.28
CA GLU A 23 -10.71 28.71 7.43
C GLU A 23 -11.01 27.50 8.31
N HIS A 24 -11.87 27.69 9.31
CA HIS A 24 -12.21 26.65 10.27
C HIS A 24 -12.75 25.45 9.51
N GLN A 25 -11.88 24.47 9.21
CA GLN A 25 -12.29 23.19 8.65
C GLN A 25 -13.36 22.66 9.59
N GLN A 26 -14.58 22.50 9.06
CA GLN A 26 -15.69 21.96 9.82
C GLN A 26 -15.25 20.62 10.42
N ASP A 27 -15.38 20.50 11.73
CA ASP A 27 -15.08 19.26 12.43
C ASP A 27 -16.24 18.29 12.23
N TYR A 28 -15.97 17.20 11.51
CA TYR A 28 -16.96 16.19 11.15
C TYR A 28 -17.11 15.08 12.20
N TRP A 29 -16.33 15.09 13.28
CA TRP A 29 -16.41 14.06 14.33
C TRP A 29 -17.77 14.04 15.04
N ALA A 30 -18.45 15.19 15.16
CA ALA A 30 -19.80 15.26 15.72
C ALA A 30 -20.84 14.49 14.89
N ASP A 31 -20.60 14.37 13.57
CA ASP A 31 -21.48 13.70 12.60
C ASP A 31 -20.91 12.33 12.16
N GLU A 32 -20.00 11.71 12.95
CA GLU A 32 -19.33 10.46 12.59
C GLU A 32 -20.33 9.39 12.11
N ASP A 33 -21.42 9.15 12.86
CA ASP A 33 -22.41 8.13 12.52
C ASP A 33 -23.14 8.40 11.19
N ARG A 34 -23.46 9.68 10.91
CA ARG A 34 -24.05 10.09 9.64
C ARG A 34 -23.09 9.84 8.50
N ILE A 35 -21.82 10.24 8.64
CA ILE A 35 -20.79 10.06 7.62
C ILE A 35 -20.54 8.59 7.35
N ARG A 36 -20.45 7.76 8.39
CA ARG A 36 -20.28 6.31 8.26
C ARG A 36 -21.47 5.66 7.57
N SER A 37 -22.68 6.17 7.77
CA SER A 37 -23.88 5.74 7.05
C SER A 37 -23.79 6.13 5.57
N LEU A 38 -23.35 7.35 5.24
CA LEU A 38 -23.11 7.78 3.86
C LEU A 38 -22.01 6.94 3.18
N LEU A 39 -20.92 6.60 3.89
CA LEU A 39 -19.87 5.72 3.38
C LEU A 39 -20.41 4.31 3.09
N THR A 40 -21.31 3.80 3.94
CA THR A 40 -21.99 2.52 3.72
C THR A 40 -22.82 2.57 2.44
N LEU A 41 -23.64 3.60 2.24
CA LEU A 41 -24.40 3.78 0.99
C LEU A 41 -23.48 3.90 -0.24
N CYS A 42 -22.35 4.58 -0.11
CA CYS A 42 -21.38 4.74 -1.20
C CYS A 42 -20.71 3.42 -1.58
N TYR A 43 -20.12 2.72 -0.61
CA TYR A 43 -19.35 1.50 -0.89
C TYR A 43 -20.21 0.26 -1.05
N ASP A 44 -21.39 0.17 -0.43
CA ASP A 44 -22.26 -0.99 -0.56
C ASP A 44 -23.24 -0.80 -1.72
N ASP A 45 -23.93 0.35 -1.78
CA ASP A 45 -25.01 0.60 -2.74
C ASP A 45 -24.59 1.42 -3.97
N GLY A 46 -23.39 2.03 -3.95
CA GLY A 46 -22.89 2.84 -5.08
C GLY A 46 -23.55 4.22 -5.14
N VAL A 47 -24.12 4.69 -4.03
CA VAL A 47 -24.78 5.99 -3.92
C VAL A 47 -23.78 7.02 -3.40
N PHE A 48 -23.40 7.97 -4.25
CA PHE A 48 -22.46 9.02 -3.88
C PHE A 48 -23.16 10.09 -3.04
N PRO A 49 -22.59 10.52 -1.88
CA PRO A 49 -23.16 11.60 -1.08
C PRO A 49 -23.10 12.92 -1.84
N THR A 50 -24.21 13.67 -1.85
CA THR A 50 -24.34 14.97 -2.53
C THR A 50 -24.47 16.14 -1.56
N ASP A 51 -24.78 15.86 -0.30
CA ASP A 51 -25.05 16.82 0.78
C ASP A 51 -23.89 16.95 1.78
N LEU A 52 -22.70 16.49 1.38
CA LEU A 52 -21.48 16.53 2.17
C LEU A 52 -20.46 17.42 1.47
N ASP A 53 -20.01 18.48 2.14
CA ASP A 53 -18.92 19.32 1.65
C ASP A 53 -17.58 18.66 1.99
N PRO A 54 -16.89 18.02 1.03
CA PRO A 54 -15.71 17.24 1.34
C PRO A 54 -14.47 18.12 1.54
N GLY A 55 -14.51 19.39 1.11
CA GLY A 55 -13.35 20.28 1.15
C GLY A 55 -13.23 21.15 -0.11
N GLU A 56 -12.06 21.72 -0.31
CA GLU A 56 -11.86 22.82 -1.25
C GLU A 56 -11.21 22.36 -2.57
N MET A 57 -11.73 22.85 -3.69
CA MET A 57 -11.10 22.71 -5.00
C MET A 57 -10.32 23.98 -5.35
N THR A 58 -9.03 23.86 -5.60
CA THR A 58 -8.22 24.94 -6.14
C THR A 58 -7.85 24.63 -7.59
N VAL A 59 -8.17 25.54 -8.52
CA VAL A 59 -7.87 25.39 -9.94
C VAL A 59 -6.77 26.37 -10.35
N ARG A 60 -5.69 25.85 -10.93
CA ARG A 60 -4.57 26.63 -11.48
C ARG A 60 -4.38 26.28 -12.96
N GLY A 61 -4.94 27.11 -13.83
CA GLY A 61 -4.89 26.88 -15.28
C GLY A 61 -5.64 25.62 -15.70
N ARG A 62 -4.91 24.56 -16.09
CA ARG A 62 -5.47 23.24 -16.43
C ARG A 62 -5.36 22.20 -15.30
N GLU A 63 -4.73 22.57 -14.18
CA GLU A 63 -4.58 21.68 -13.03
C GLU A 63 -5.66 22.01 -11.99
N ALA A 64 -6.37 20.99 -11.54
CA ALA A 64 -7.32 21.08 -10.44
C ALA A 64 -6.80 20.21 -9.30
N SER A 65 -6.61 20.79 -8.13
CA SER A 65 -6.24 20.07 -6.91
C SER A 65 -7.34 20.20 -5.88
N PHE A 66 -7.75 19.08 -5.31
CA PHE A 66 -8.79 19.00 -4.29
C PHE A 66 -8.17 18.71 -2.93
N THR A 67 -8.40 19.59 -1.96
CA THR A 67 -7.96 19.46 -0.59
C THR A 67 -9.12 18.95 0.24
N LEU A 68 -9.05 17.68 0.63
CA LEU A 68 -10.06 17.05 1.47
C LEU A 68 -9.95 17.55 2.92
N ASN A 69 -11.09 17.73 3.59
CA ASN A 69 -11.15 18.02 5.01
C ASN A 69 -10.50 16.88 5.83
N THR A 70 -9.67 17.24 6.80
CA THR A 70 -8.86 16.29 7.57
C THR A 70 -9.73 15.34 8.39
N SER A 71 -10.70 15.86 9.13
CA SER A 71 -11.58 15.04 10.00
C SER A 71 -12.44 14.05 9.20
N LEU A 72 -12.91 14.46 8.02
CA LEU A 72 -13.65 13.59 7.10
C LEU A 72 -12.75 12.49 6.51
N ASP A 73 -11.51 12.82 6.14
CA ASP A 73 -10.53 11.83 5.68
C ASP A 73 -10.23 10.79 6.76
N GLU A 74 -10.04 11.22 8.01
CA GLU A 74 -9.80 10.34 9.16
C GLU A 74 -10.96 9.38 9.40
N ILE A 75 -12.21 9.86 9.41
CA ILE A 75 -13.40 9.03 9.57
C ILE A 75 -13.49 8.02 8.42
N LYS A 76 -13.25 8.45 7.18
CA LYS A 76 -13.23 7.58 6.00
C LYS A 76 -12.14 6.51 6.12
N VAL A 77 -10.93 6.87 6.49
CA VAL A 77 -9.81 5.93 6.66
C VAL A 77 -10.11 4.93 7.78
N LYS A 78 -10.65 5.38 8.91
CA LYS A 78 -11.08 4.52 10.03
C LYS A 78 -12.15 3.53 9.57
N TRP A 79 -13.17 4.00 8.87
CA TRP A 79 -14.22 3.15 8.29
C TRP A 79 -13.67 2.12 7.30
N LEU A 80 -12.75 2.53 6.41
CA LEU A 80 -12.14 1.63 5.42
C LEU A 80 -11.28 0.56 6.09
N LYS A 81 -10.47 0.90 7.10
CA LYS A 81 -9.62 -0.07 7.81
C LYS A 81 -10.43 -1.17 8.49
N GLU A 82 -11.60 -0.86 9.01
CA GLU A 82 -12.47 -1.83 9.69
C GLU A 82 -13.16 -2.80 8.73
N ARG A 83 -13.21 -2.49 7.43
CA ARG A 83 -13.99 -3.25 6.43
C ARG A 83 -13.19 -3.73 5.23
N THR A 84 -11.98 -3.21 5.02
CA THR A 84 -11.20 -3.50 3.83
C THR A 84 -10.08 -4.48 4.13
N VAL A 85 -10.05 -5.56 3.35
CA VAL A 85 -9.02 -6.59 3.39
C VAL A 85 -8.15 -6.45 2.14
N SER A 86 -6.84 -6.43 2.33
CA SER A 86 -5.87 -6.55 1.25
C SER A 86 -5.57 -8.03 1.03
N VAL A 87 -6.01 -8.57 -0.10
CA VAL A 87 -5.79 -9.95 -0.51
C VAL A 87 -4.56 -9.99 -1.42
N ILE A 88 -3.51 -10.69 -0.98
CA ILE A 88 -2.23 -10.76 -1.69
C ILE A 88 -2.09 -12.15 -2.30
N PHE A 89 -2.07 -12.20 -3.63
CA PHE A 89 -1.78 -13.42 -4.39
C PHE A 89 -0.25 -13.57 -4.54
N LYS A 90 0.34 -14.55 -3.86
CA LYS A 90 1.80 -14.77 -3.84
C LYS A 90 2.28 -15.56 -5.06
N GLU A 91 3.56 -15.38 -5.41
CA GLU A 91 4.27 -16.20 -6.41
C GLU A 91 3.48 -16.35 -7.71
N ASN A 92 3.19 -17.59 -8.14
CA ASN A 92 2.47 -17.89 -9.36
C ASN A 92 0.99 -17.48 -9.30
N ALA A 93 0.43 -17.31 -8.10
CA ALA A 93 -0.96 -16.90 -7.91
C ALA A 93 -1.24 -15.50 -8.46
N ARG A 94 -0.22 -14.64 -8.59
CA ARG A 94 -0.37 -13.30 -9.18
C ARG A 94 -0.83 -13.33 -10.63
N PHE A 95 -0.53 -14.41 -11.35
CA PHE A 95 -0.90 -14.59 -12.74
C PHE A 95 -2.30 -15.21 -12.91
N LEU A 96 -2.99 -15.53 -11.80
CA LEU A 96 -4.36 -16.03 -11.87
C LEU A 96 -5.26 -15.00 -12.56
N PRO A 97 -6.20 -15.46 -13.42
CA PRO A 97 -7.16 -14.58 -14.06
C PRO A 97 -7.98 -13.81 -13.02
N LYS A 98 -8.35 -12.56 -13.35
CA LYS A 98 -9.19 -11.71 -12.49
C LYS A 98 -10.45 -12.43 -11.98
N LYS A 99 -11.10 -13.22 -12.84
CA LYS A 99 -12.29 -13.99 -12.46
C LYS A 99 -12.01 -14.97 -11.32
N ILE A 100 -10.91 -15.72 -11.37
CA ILE A 100 -10.52 -16.66 -10.31
C ILE A 100 -10.23 -15.92 -9.01
N LYS A 101 -9.58 -14.74 -9.08
CA LYS A 101 -9.32 -13.92 -7.90
C LYS A 101 -10.62 -13.40 -7.26
N ASP A 102 -11.57 -12.95 -8.08
CA ASP A 102 -12.89 -12.54 -7.61
C ASP A 102 -13.63 -13.72 -6.97
N ASP A 103 -13.76 -14.84 -7.69
CA ASP A 103 -14.43 -16.06 -7.24
C ASP A 103 -13.83 -16.61 -5.94
N THR A 104 -12.50 -16.50 -5.77
CA THR A 104 -11.81 -16.89 -4.53
C THR A 104 -12.30 -16.05 -3.36
N ILE A 105 -12.32 -14.72 -3.49
CA ILE A 105 -12.78 -13.82 -2.43
C ILE A 105 -14.27 -14.09 -2.13
N ARG A 106 -15.07 -14.35 -3.18
CA ARG A 106 -16.48 -14.75 -3.01
C ARG A 106 -16.64 -16.04 -2.23
N ALA A 107 -15.78 -17.04 -2.44
CA ALA A 107 -15.86 -18.29 -1.71
C ALA A 107 -15.62 -18.11 -0.20
N TYR A 108 -14.68 -17.23 0.20
CA TYR A 108 -14.46 -16.93 1.61
C TYR A 108 -15.62 -16.11 2.21
N GLU A 109 -16.15 -15.15 1.46
CA GLU A 109 -17.36 -14.40 1.85
C GLU A 109 -18.56 -15.34 2.03
N ASP A 110 -18.84 -16.19 1.04
CA ASP A 110 -19.95 -17.15 1.04
C ASP A 110 -19.76 -18.21 2.15
N GLY A 111 -18.55 -18.71 2.38
CA GLY A 111 -18.23 -19.66 3.45
C GLY A 111 -18.54 -19.11 4.84
N TRP A 112 -18.27 -17.82 5.07
CA TRP A 112 -18.66 -17.14 6.30
C TRP A 112 -20.18 -16.93 6.40
N ILE A 113 -20.83 -16.49 5.31
CA ILE A 113 -22.29 -16.27 5.27
C ILE A 113 -23.06 -17.58 5.48
N LEU A 114 -22.59 -18.70 4.93
CA LEU A 114 -23.21 -20.02 5.08
C LEU A 114 -22.93 -20.63 6.46
N GLY A 115 -21.75 -20.36 7.05
CA GLY A 115 -21.38 -20.83 8.39
C GLY A 115 -22.05 -20.06 9.53
N SER A 116 -22.54 -18.84 9.24
CA SER A 116 -23.28 -18.02 10.21
C SER A 116 -24.77 -18.01 9.86
N THR A 117 -25.59 -18.69 10.68
CA THR A 117 -27.06 -18.69 10.57
C THR A 117 -27.71 -17.32 10.81
N THR A 118 -26.90 -16.26 10.92
CA THR A 118 -27.27 -14.94 11.42
C THR A 118 -27.52 -13.93 10.29
N PHE A 119 -27.16 -14.24 9.03
CA PHE A 119 -27.34 -13.30 7.93
C PHE A 119 -28.40 -13.78 6.92
N PRO A 120 -29.38 -12.93 6.57
CA PRO A 120 -30.35 -13.26 5.53
C PRO A 120 -29.66 -13.54 4.20
N THR A 121 -30.13 -14.53 3.45
CA THR A 121 -29.63 -14.93 2.12
C THR A 121 -29.69 -13.79 1.08
N GLU A 122 -30.39 -12.69 1.39
CA GLU A 122 -30.47 -11.47 0.57
C GLU A 122 -29.35 -10.44 0.86
N THR A 123 -28.36 -10.79 1.67
CA THR A 123 -27.27 -9.87 1.99
C THR A 123 -26.40 -9.64 0.75
N ARG A 124 -26.57 -8.46 0.11
CA ARG A 124 -25.72 -8.01 -1.01
C ARG A 124 -24.23 -8.22 -0.69
N ARG A 125 -23.45 -8.63 -1.69
CA ARG A 125 -22.04 -8.97 -1.54
C ARG A 125 -21.14 -7.71 -1.44
N GLY A 126 -19.99 -7.84 -0.80
CA GLY A 126 -18.96 -6.80 -0.75
C GLY A 126 -18.36 -6.46 -2.11
N ARG A 127 -17.49 -5.47 -2.17
CA ARG A 127 -16.88 -4.99 -3.43
C ARG A 127 -15.44 -5.43 -3.57
N VAL A 128 -15.08 -5.91 -4.75
CA VAL A 128 -13.72 -6.33 -5.10
C VAL A 128 -13.13 -5.33 -6.08
N LYS A 129 -11.96 -4.80 -5.74
CA LYS A 129 -11.18 -3.89 -6.56
C LYS A 129 -9.80 -4.48 -6.80
N VAL A 130 -9.47 -4.74 -8.06
CA VAL A 130 -8.13 -5.17 -8.44
C VAL A 130 -7.26 -3.93 -8.63
N GLU A 131 -6.25 -3.77 -7.78
CA GLU A 131 -5.29 -2.65 -7.83
C GLU A 131 -4.07 -2.99 -8.70
N GLY A 132 -3.75 -4.27 -8.88
CA GLY A 132 -2.64 -4.71 -9.73
C GLY A 132 -2.57 -6.23 -9.88
N PRO A 133 -1.41 -6.76 -10.34
CA PRO A 133 -1.23 -8.20 -10.51
C PRO A 133 -1.32 -8.98 -9.21
N ASN A 134 -0.75 -8.47 -8.11
CA ASN A 134 -0.71 -9.18 -6.83
C ASN A 134 -1.81 -8.74 -5.85
N PRO A 135 -2.00 -7.43 -5.57
CA PRO A 135 -2.95 -7.01 -4.55
C PRO A 135 -4.36 -6.84 -5.13
N VAL A 136 -5.33 -7.42 -4.42
CA VAL A 136 -6.76 -7.20 -4.61
C VAL A 136 -7.32 -6.63 -3.31
N LEU A 137 -8.07 -5.55 -3.40
CA LEU A 137 -8.77 -4.95 -2.27
C LEU A 137 -10.20 -5.49 -2.23
N TYR A 138 -10.60 -6.00 -1.09
CA TYR A 138 -11.96 -6.42 -0.82
C TYR A 138 -12.56 -5.55 0.27
N VAL A 139 -13.60 -4.79 -0.08
CA VAL A 139 -14.40 -4.01 0.88
C VAL A 139 -15.57 -4.89 1.30
N ALA A 140 -15.48 -5.44 2.50
CA ALA A 140 -16.51 -6.26 3.09
C ALA A 140 -17.70 -5.40 3.50
N LYS A 141 -18.91 -5.95 3.33
CA LYS A 141 -20.13 -5.29 3.78
C LYS A 141 -20.25 -5.23 5.31
N SER A 142 -19.70 -6.25 5.98
CA SER A 142 -19.67 -6.38 7.44
C SER A 142 -18.25 -6.33 7.97
N ARG A 143 -18.06 -5.69 9.13
CA ARG A 143 -16.76 -5.62 9.81
C ARG A 143 -16.28 -7.01 10.24
N GLU A 144 -17.22 -7.87 10.58
CA GLU A 144 -17.01 -9.24 11.05
C GLU A 144 -16.39 -10.11 9.96
N VAL A 145 -16.84 -9.95 8.70
CA VAL A 145 -16.25 -10.67 7.55
C VAL A 145 -14.81 -10.22 7.32
N ALA A 146 -14.54 -8.92 7.39
CA ALA A 146 -13.19 -8.39 7.24
C ALA A 146 -12.26 -8.87 8.38
N ALA A 147 -12.74 -8.80 9.62
CA ALA A 147 -12.01 -9.28 10.79
C ALA A 147 -11.71 -10.77 10.69
N TYR A 148 -12.69 -11.59 10.28
CA TYR A 148 -12.49 -13.02 10.09
C TYR A 148 -11.43 -13.33 9.03
N MET A 149 -11.51 -12.71 7.84
CA MET A 149 -10.49 -12.93 6.80
C MET A 149 -9.10 -12.51 7.29
N ILE A 150 -9.00 -11.41 8.03
CA ILE A 150 -7.73 -10.93 8.60
C ILE A 150 -7.18 -11.91 9.65
N ASP A 151 -8.04 -12.46 10.51
CA ASP A 151 -7.69 -13.44 11.55
C ASP A 151 -7.22 -14.78 10.95
N GLU A 152 -7.90 -15.25 9.91
CA GLU A 152 -7.48 -16.41 9.12
C GLU A 152 -6.07 -16.20 8.52
N GLY A 153 -5.72 -14.94 8.20
CA GLY A 153 -4.37 -14.49 7.83
C GLY A 153 -3.90 -14.92 6.44
N GLY A 154 -4.45 -15.99 5.88
CA GLY A 154 -4.20 -16.48 4.55
C GLY A 154 -4.76 -17.89 4.35
N ALA A 155 -4.65 -18.38 3.12
CA ALA A 155 -5.09 -19.71 2.80
C ALA A 155 -4.39 -20.25 1.56
N ASP A 156 -4.48 -21.56 1.40
CA ASP A 156 -3.99 -22.26 0.22
C ASP A 156 -5.20 -22.64 -0.65
N ILE A 157 -5.26 -22.10 -1.87
CA ILE A 157 -6.34 -22.37 -2.82
C ILE A 157 -5.86 -23.36 -3.88
N THR A 158 -6.59 -24.45 -4.07
CA THR A 158 -6.28 -25.41 -5.13
C THR A 158 -7.10 -25.07 -6.37
N VAL A 159 -6.42 -24.69 -7.46
CA VAL A 159 -7.04 -24.46 -8.76
C VAL A 159 -6.51 -25.49 -9.73
N ARG A 160 -7.40 -26.36 -10.20
CA ARG A 160 -7.05 -27.57 -10.97
C ARG A 160 -6.14 -28.49 -10.15
N ASN A 161 -4.84 -28.51 -10.42
CA ASN A 161 -3.84 -29.36 -9.76
C ASN A 161 -2.72 -28.56 -9.09
N GLU A 162 -2.80 -27.22 -9.09
CA GLU A 162 -1.81 -26.36 -8.45
C GLU A 162 -2.43 -25.71 -7.21
N THR A 163 -1.64 -25.66 -6.13
CA THR A 163 -2.02 -25.00 -4.89
C THR A 163 -1.32 -23.65 -4.81
N TYR A 164 -2.11 -22.60 -4.65
CA TYR A 164 -1.65 -21.23 -4.63
C TYR A 164 -1.83 -20.64 -3.24
N LYS A 165 -0.83 -19.91 -2.76
CA LYS A 165 -0.92 -19.24 -1.47
C LYS A 165 -1.52 -17.84 -1.63
N ILE A 166 -2.53 -17.54 -0.84
CA ILE A 166 -3.09 -16.20 -0.68
C ILE A 166 -2.89 -15.73 0.76
N LEU A 167 -2.70 -14.43 0.94
CA LEU A 167 -2.65 -13.81 2.26
C LEU A 167 -3.74 -12.78 2.41
N PHE A 168 -4.30 -12.71 3.61
CA PHE A 168 -5.20 -11.65 4.03
C PHE A 168 -4.46 -10.71 4.95
N LYS A 169 -4.47 -9.42 4.63
CA LYS A 169 -3.81 -8.38 5.42
C LYS A 169 -4.77 -7.21 5.67
N PRO A 170 -4.67 -6.54 6.82
CA PRO A 170 -5.36 -5.28 7.03
C PRO A 170 -5.03 -4.28 5.92
N TRP A 171 -6.02 -3.55 5.45
CA TRP A 171 -5.77 -2.45 4.52
C TRP A 171 -5.06 -1.30 5.23
N MET A 172 -4.09 -0.70 4.54
CA MET A 172 -3.30 0.42 5.04
C MET A 172 -3.31 1.55 4.01
N THR A 173 -3.22 2.78 4.51
CA THR A 173 -3.03 3.95 3.65
C THR A 173 -1.65 3.90 2.98
N ARG A 174 -1.48 4.66 1.90
CA ARG A 174 -0.17 4.76 1.22
C ARG A 174 0.94 5.29 2.14
N ALA A 175 0.59 6.17 3.08
CA ALA A 175 1.55 6.72 4.04
C ALA A 175 2.01 5.65 5.03
N GLU A 176 1.07 4.91 5.62
CA GLU A 176 1.36 3.80 6.53
C GLU A 176 2.17 2.71 5.85
N PHE A 177 1.83 2.37 4.62
CA PHE A 177 2.59 1.37 3.87
C PHE A 177 4.02 1.83 3.55
N ARG A 178 4.22 3.13 3.27
CA ARG A 178 5.56 3.70 3.10
C ARG A 178 6.35 3.64 4.40
N GLU A 179 5.71 3.93 5.52
CA GLU A 179 6.34 3.88 6.84
C GLU A 179 6.71 2.45 7.24
N LEU A 180 5.79 1.50 7.02
CA LEU A 180 6.04 0.09 7.28
C LEU A 180 7.21 -0.43 6.44
N ARG A 181 7.27 -0.07 5.15
CA ARG A 181 8.42 -0.37 4.30
C ARG A 181 9.70 0.26 4.79
N ARG A 182 9.67 1.52 5.23
CA ARG A 182 10.85 2.20 5.79
C ARG A 182 11.38 1.44 7.01
N LEU A 183 10.49 1.08 7.93
CA LEU A 183 10.86 0.31 9.13
C LEU A 183 11.37 -1.11 8.79
N GLU A 184 10.82 -1.75 7.76
CA GLU A 184 11.33 -3.03 7.25
C GLU A 184 12.71 -2.87 6.60
N ASP A 185 12.91 -1.83 5.78
CA ASP A 185 14.19 -1.54 5.14
C ASP A 185 15.27 -1.18 6.18
N ASP A 186 14.91 -0.49 7.26
CA ASP A 186 15.80 -0.20 8.38
C ASP A 186 16.21 -1.48 9.13
N ARG A 187 15.35 -2.50 9.15
CA ARG A 187 15.61 -3.80 9.83
C ARG A 187 16.23 -4.86 8.93
N THR A 188 16.09 -4.72 7.61
CA THR A 188 16.47 -5.74 6.65
C THR A 188 17.51 -5.17 5.71
N PHE A 189 18.68 -5.79 5.67
CA PHE A 189 19.70 -5.47 4.70
C PHE A 189 20.08 -6.74 3.96
N TRP A 190 19.92 -6.71 2.64
CA TRP A 190 20.27 -7.81 1.76
C TRP A 190 21.07 -7.29 0.60
N VAL A 191 21.96 -8.13 0.10
CA VAL A 191 22.85 -7.86 -1.02
C VAL A 191 22.60 -8.93 -2.07
N ILE A 192 22.47 -8.51 -3.32
CA ILE A 192 22.40 -9.43 -4.46
C ILE A 192 23.70 -9.28 -5.26
N ALA A 193 24.48 -10.35 -5.31
CA ALA A 193 25.61 -10.47 -6.21
C ALA A 193 25.08 -10.87 -7.60
N VAL A 194 25.21 -9.97 -8.57
CA VAL A 194 24.68 -10.11 -9.93
C VAL A 194 25.78 -10.56 -10.88
N GLN A 195 25.47 -11.47 -11.82
CA GLN A 195 26.39 -11.90 -12.88
C GLN A 195 27.78 -12.35 -12.37
N ILE A 196 27.79 -13.16 -11.32
CA ILE A 196 29.02 -13.67 -10.71
C ILE A 196 29.78 -14.51 -11.75
N PRO A 197 31.07 -14.21 -12.02
CA PRO A 197 31.92 -15.04 -12.86
C PRO A 197 32.00 -16.48 -12.32
N LEU A 198 32.07 -17.46 -13.21
CA LEU A 198 32.03 -18.88 -12.82
C LEU A 198 33.18 -19.27 -11.87
N ASP A 199 34.35 -18.68 -12.07
CA ASP A 199 35.56 -18.87 -11.26
C ASP A 199 35.50 -18.19 -9.89
N ASP A 200 34.62 -17.19 -9.71
CA ASP A 200 34.43 -16.46 -8.45
C ASP A 200 33.31 -17.05 -7.56
N MET A 201 32.46 -17.92 -8.11
CA MET A 201 31.31 -18.50 -7.40
C MET A 201 31.69 -19.17 -6.08
N SER A 202 32.85 -19.83 -6.00
CA SER A 202 33.34 -20.50 -4.78
C SER A 202 33.80 -19.52 -3.70
N PHE A 203 34.07 -18.27 -4.06
CA PHE A 203 34.65 -17.26 -3.18
C PHE A 203 33.68 -16.13 -2.82
N ILE A 204 32.52 -16.04 -3.48
CA ILE A 204 31.58 -14.93 -3.32
C ILE A 204 31.17 -14.69 -1.86
N TYR A 205 31.01 -15.76 -1.07
CA TYR A 205 30.68 -15.67 0.35
C TYR A 205 31.77 -14.90 1.12
N ALA A 206 33.03 -15.29 0.95
CA ALA A 206 34.17 -14.65 1.60
C ALA A 206 34.42 -13.23 1.06
N GLN A 207 34.10 -12.97 -0.21
CA GLN A 207 34.21 -11.64 -0.81
C GLN A 207 33.19 -10.67 -0.17
N ILE A 208 31.94 -11.11 0.02
CA ILE A 208 30.89 -10.29 0.65
C ILE A 208 31.21 -10.04 2.13
N GLU A 209 31.63 -11.06 2.88
CA GLU A 209 32.01 -10.88 4.29
C GLU A 209 33.16 -9.89 4.48
N LYS A 210 34.15 -9.92 3.58
CA LYS A 210 35.29 -9.00 3.64
C LYS A 210 34.96 -7.58 3.19
N ALA A 211 34.06 -7.44 2.22
CA ALA A 211 33.78 -6.14 1.62
C ALA A 211 32.66 -5.37 2.34
N ILE A 212 31.71 -6.09 2.93
CA ILE A 212 30.51 -5.52 3.56
C ILE A 212 30.52 -5.85 5.05
N ASP A 213 30.12 -7.07 5.44
CA ASP A 213 30.19 -7.63 6.79
C ASP A 213 29.66 -9.09 6.76
N THR A 214 29.61 -9.70 7.94
CA THR A 214 29.09 -11.02 8.27
C THR A 214 27.73 -11.29 7.62
N ILE A 215 27.65 -12.40 6.90
CA ILE A 215 26.42 -12.88 6.28
C ILE A 215 25.57 -13.58 7.35
N LEU A 216 24.32 -13.15 7.50
CA LEU A 216 23.34 -13.77 8.40
C LEU A 216 22.67 -14.98 7.74
N LEU A 217 22.35 -14.87 6.44
CA LEU A 217 21.71 -15.95 5.68
C LEU A 217 22.10 -15.89 4.20
N ALA A 218 22.55 -17.01 3.65
CA ALA A 218 22.73 -17.19 2.21
C ALA A 218 21.52 -17.91 1.62
N HIS A 219 20.84 -17.28 0.66
CA HIS A 219 19.71 -17.88 -0.04
C HIS A 219 20.23 -18.81 -1.16
N PRO A 220 19.58 -19.96 -1.42
CA PRO A 220 19.92 -20.78 -2.56
C PRO A 220 19.82 -19.97 -3.87
N PRO A 221 20.78 -20.13 -4.80
CA PRO A 221 20.73 -19.43 -6.09
C PRO A 221 19.55 -19.92 -6.94
N ASP A 222 19.08 -21.15 -6.75
CA ASP A 222 18.03 -21.73 -7.59
C ASP A 222 16.65 -21.16 -7.25
N VAL A 223 16.14 -20.29 -8.12
CA VAL A 223 14.76 -19.78 -8.07
C VAL A 223 13.74 -20.86 -8.51
N ASP A 224 14.16 -21.81 -9.35
CA ASP A 224 13.36 -22.93 -9.83
C ASP A 224 14.18 -24.23 -9.78
N PRO A 225 13.89 -25.15 -8.83
CA PRO A 225 14.58 -26.44 -8.72
C PRO A 225 14.48 -27.31 -9.99
N ALA A 226 13.47 -27.10 -10.84
CA ALA A 226 13.30 -27.83 -12.09
C ALA A 226 14.20 -27.32 -13.21
N ARG A 227 14.82 -26.14 -13.04
CA ARG A 227 15.72 -25.50 -14.01
C ARG A 227 16.90 -24.86 -13.28
N PRO A 228 17.83 -25.66 -12.71
CA PRO A 228 18.95 -25.14 -11.96
C PRO A 228 19.83 -24.29 -12.88
N THR A 229 20.02 -23.03 -12.50
CA THR A 229 20.84 -22.07 -13.25
C THR A 229 21.63 -21.25 -12.26
N LEU A 230 22.92 -21.04 -12.56
CA LEU A 230 23.77 -20.14 -11.78
C LEU A 230 23.31 -18.70 -12.03
N VAL A 231 22.39 -18.24 -11.21
CA VAL A 231 21.83 -16.89 -11.22
C VAL A 231 22.38 -16.08 -10.07
N ASN A 232 21.88 -14.86 -9.92
CA ASN A 232 22.27 -13.94 -8.86
C ASN A 232 22.13 -14.60 -7.48
N ALA A 233 23.17 -14.47 -6.65
CA ALA A 233 23.15 -14.97 -5.29
C ALA A 233 22.69 -13.87 -4.34
N LYS A 234 21.73 -14.19 -3.46
CA LYS A 234 21.20 -13.26 -2.47
C LYS A 234 21.72 -13.61 -1.07
N PHE A 235 22.18 -12.61 -0.34
CA PHE A 235 22.67 -12.74 1.03
C PHE A 235 21.99 -11.71 1.91
N ASP A 236 21.52 -12.13 3.08
CA ASP A 236 21.08 -11.23 4.13
C ASP A 236 22.29 -10.92 5.02
N VAL A 237 22.51 -9.63 5.31
CA VAL A 237 23.68 -9.09 6.01
C VAL A 237 23.17 -8.25 7.19
N ASP A 238 24.01 -8.04 8.20
CA ASP A 238 23.68 -7.16 9.31
C ASP A 238 23.29 -5.74 8.81
N PRO A 239 22.10 -5.22 9.16
CA PRO A 239 21.69 -3.87 8.80
C PRO A 239 22.67 -2.76 9.18
N ASP A 240 23.43 -2.92 10.26
CA ASP A 240 24.42 -1.94 10.70
C ASP A 240 25.58 -1.80 9.70
N ALA A 241 25.82 -2.83 8.88
CA ALA A 241 26.83 -2.84 7.83
C ALA A 241 26.40 -2.10 6.55
N ARG A 242 25.19 -1.54 6.48
CA ARG A 242 24.67 -0.85 5.28
C ARG A 242 25.59 0.28 4.80
N GLY A 243 26.29 0.96 5.72
CA GLY A 243 27.28 1.99 5.41
C GLY A 243 28.55 1.47 4.71
N ASN A 244 28.81 0.15 4.78
CA ASN A 244 29.96 -0.47 4.13
C ASN A 244 29.71 -0.80 2.66
N MET A 245 28.45 -0.70 2.19
CA MET A 245 28.06 -1.02 0.82
C MET A 245 28.91 -0.24 -0.19
N LYS A 246 29.49 -0.97 -1.14
CA LYS A 246 30.31 -0.41 -2.21
C LYS A 246 29.50 -0.37 -3.50
N ASP A 247 29.59 0.73 -4.25
CA ASP A 247 28.93 0.86 -5.56
C ASP A 247 29.42 -0.17 -6.60
N LYS A 248 30.63 -0.70 -6.38
CA LYS A 248 31.21 -1.81 -7.14
C LYS A 248 32.05 -2.68 -6.21
N LEU A 249 31.83 -3.98 -6.29
CA LEU A 249 32.74 -5.02 -5.80
C LEU A 249 33.64 -5.46 -6.95
#